data_AF-A0A0Q6WLF1-F1
#
_entry.id   AF-A0A0Q6WLF1-F1
#
_cell.length_a   1.000
_cell.length_b   1.000
_cell.length_c   1.000
_cell.angle_alpha   90.00
_cell.angle_beta   90.00
_cell.angle_gamma   90.00
#
_symmetry.space_group_name_H-M   'P 1'
#
loop_
_entity.id
_entity.type
_entity.pdbx_description
1 polymer ?
#
loop_
_entity_poly.entity_id
_entity_poly.type
_entity_poly.pdbx_seq_one_letter_code
_entity_poly.pdbx_strand_id
1 'polypeptide(L)'
;MSVSVLTLLALLLAGCAAVRDGREARGRDAHMAQAPSVAGVAEESFGKPAWGRKGEFSLSGQRVRYERGAERLALFEPLPANLRTPLNFSWQGSGGESSTVCEAWTSESSANGRLTDSKPWVLSCRWGNAPAAMLQIGEGQMRRGKLSREGAYRRGELTVGLRSVHLHEGSAQPQTVATGYEMLHQGTVVGSLDLSGSQPRLRRPDPATPLGRAVTEAALALALAWEPS
;
A
#
# COMPACT_ATOMS: atom_id res chain seq x y z
N MET A 1 3.21 -69.67 -30.89
CA MET A 1 1.94 -69.50 -30.15
C MET A 1 2.13 -68.32 -29.21
N SER A 2 1.33 -67.28 -29.43
CA SER A 2 1.57 -65.90 -29.01
C SER A 2 0.49 -65.45 -28.03
N VAL A 3 0.86 -64.99 -26.83
CA VAL A 3 0.02 -64.30 -25.81
C VAL A 3 1.00 -63.63 -24.83
N SER A 4 0.95 -62.40 -24.34
CA SER A 4 0.25 -61.16 -24.67
C SER A 4 1.05 -60.04 -23.98
N VAL A 5 1.66 -59.15 -24.76
CA VAL A 5 2.27 -57.90 -24.29
C VAL A 5 1.23 -56.80 -24.50
N LEU A 6 0.28 -56.64 -23.59
CA LEU A 6 -0.80 -55.66 -23.74
C LEU A 6 -1.47 -55.30 -22.41
N THR A 7 -0.66 -54.91 -21.42
CA THR A 7 -1.20 -54.41 -20.13
C THR A 7 -0.30 -53.38 -19.45
N LEU A 8 0.37 -52.51 -20.23
CA LEU A 8 1.21 -51.46 -19.64
C LEU A 8 1.10 -50.08 -20.32
N LEU A 9 -0.01 -49.79 -21.02
CA LEU A 9 -0.15 -48.55 -21.80
C LEU A 9 -1.50 -47.83 -21.63
N ALA A 10 -2.06 -47.79 -20.42
CA ALA A 10 -3.36 -47.15 -20.18
C ALA A 10 -3.42 -46.22 -18.93
N LEU A 11 -2.29 -45.67 -18.49
CA LEU A 11 -2.23 -44.77 -17.31
C LEU A 11 -1.65 -43.38 -17.59
N LEU A 12 -1.51 -42.97 -18.86
CA LEU A 12 -0.83 -41.72 -19.24
C LEU A 12 -1.73 -40.62 -19.84
N LEU A 13 -3.06 -40.69 -19.73
CA LEU A 13 -3.96 -39.75 -20.44
C LEU A 13 -5.07 -39.09 -19.59
N ALA A 14 -4.91 -38.97 -18.27
CA ALA A 14 -5.85 -38.22 -17.42
C ALA A 14 -5.30 -36.86 -16.92
N GLY A 15 -4.44 -36.21 -17.73
CA GLY A 15 -3.74 -34.98 -17.35
C GLY A 15 -3.99 -33.80 -18.28
N CYS A 16 -5.24 -33.56 -18.69
CA CYS A 16 -5.58 -32.39 -19.50
C CYS A 16 -6.67 -31.54 -18.85
N ALA A 17 -6.33 -30.26 -18.66
CA ALA A 17 -7.21 -29.11 -18.65
C ALA A 17 -8.19 -28.96 -17.47
N ALA A 18 -7.64 -28.70 -16.27
CA ALA A 18 -8.27 -27.72 -15.39
C ALA A 18 -7.71 -26.32 -15.72
N VAL A 19 -7.95 -25.84 -16.94
CA VAL A 19 -7.83 -24.42 -17.24
C VAL A 19 -8.98 -23.78 -16.47
N ARG A 20 -8.66 -23.23 -15.29
CA ARG A 20 -9.60 -22.36 -14.58
C ARG A 20 -9.85 -21.17 -15.47
N ASP A 21 -11.05 -21.15 -16.06
CA ASP A 21 -11.58 -19.98 -16.74
C ASP A 21 -11.33 -18.74 -15.87
N GLY A 22 -10.73 -17.72 -16.50
CA GLY A 22 -10.58 -16.37 -15.96
C GLY A 22 -11.92 -15.67 -15.83
N ARG A 23 -12.87 -16.29 -15.12
CA ARG A 23 -13.99 -15.59 -14.52
C ARG A 23 -13.39 -14.75 -13.41
N GLU A 24 -13.21 -13.46 -13.70
CA GLU A 24 -12.96 -12.40 -12.73
C GLU A 24 -13.73 -12.73 -11.45
N ALA A 25 -13.00 -13.04 -10.38
CA ALA A 25 -13.53 -13.23 -9.06
C ALA A 25 -13.99 -11.87 -8.53
N ARG A 26 -15.12 -11.37 -9.05
CA ARG A 26 -15.71 -10.07 -8.73
C ARG A 26 -16.38 -10.04 -7.34
N GLY A 27 -15.85 -10.83 -6.40
CA GLY A 27 -16.42 -11.01 -5.06
C GLY A 27 -15.53 -11.74 -4.06
N ARG A 28 -14.23 -11.93 -4.35
CA ARG A 28 -13.26 -12.33 -3.33
C ARG A 28 -12.54 -11.08 -2.85
N ASP A 29 -12.38 -10.95 -1.53
CA ASP A 29 -11.47 -9.96 -0.93
C ASP A 29 -10.10 -10.12 -1.59
N ALA A 30 -9.80 -9.22 -2.52
CA ALA A 30 -8.51 -9.23 -3.17
C ALA A 30 -7.48 -8.84 -2.11
N HIS A 31 -6.38 -9.59 -2.05
CA HIS A 31 -5.25 -9.29 -1.18
C HIS A 31 -4.07 -8.83 -2.01
N MET A 32 -3.31 -7.88 -1.48
CA MET A 32 -2.01 -7.52 -2.03
C MET A 32 -1.06 -8.72 -1.90
N ALA A 33 -0.27 -9.00 -2.93
CA ALA A 33 0.80 -9.99 -2.85
C ALA A 33 1.82 -9.57 -1.76
N GLN A 34 2.15 -10.50 -0.86
CA GLN A 34 2.98 -10.22 0.31
C GLN A 34 4.42 -10.67 0.11
N ALA A 35 5.37 -9.91 0.68
CA ALA A 35 6.76 -10.37 0.79
C ALA A 35 6.87 -11.51 1.81
N PRO A 36 7.72 -12.53 1.57
CA PRO A 36 7.91 -13.64 2.51
C PRO A 36 8.30 -13.20 3.93
N SER A 37 9.05 -12.09 4.06
CA SER A 37 9.52 -11.59 5.36
C SER A 37 8.41 -11.09 6.30
N VAL A 38 7.21 -10.81 5.77
CA VAL A 38 6.06 -10.38 6.57
C VAL A 38 4.92 -11.40 6.59
N ALA A 39 5.07 -12.55 5.93
CA ALA A 39 3.99 -13.54 5.81
C ALA A 39 3.52 -14.10 7.17
N GLY A 40 4.41 -14.21 8.16
CA GLY A 40 4.10 -14.64 9.53
C GLY A 40 3.70 -13.52 10.49
N VAL A 41 3.69 -12.26 10.04
CA VAL A 41 3.32 -11.12 10.88
C VAL A 41 1.80 -11.00 10.92
N ALA A 42 1.25 -10.78 12.12
CA ALA A 42 -0.18 -10.60 12.31
C ALA A 42 -0.71 -9.43 11.47
N GLU A 43 -1.85 -9.65 10.83
CA GLU A 43 -2.58 -8.63 10.09
C GLU A 43 -3.56 -7.92 11.01
N GLU A 44 -3.63 -6.60 10.87
CA GLU A 44 -4.65 -5.78 11.50
C GLU A 44 -5.40 -4.96 10.44
N SER A 45 -6.70 -5.19 10.31
CA SER A 45 -7.61 -4.32 9.54
C SER A 45 -7.97 -3.10 10.38
N PHE A 46 -8.01 -1.91 9.77
CA PHE A 46 -8.36 -0.68 10.49
C PHE A 46 -9.19 0.29 9.67
N GLY A 47 -9.76 1.28 10.34
CA GLY A 47 -10.63 2.28 9.71
C GLY A 47 -12.03 1.75 9.41
N LYS A 48 -12.69 2.37 8.44
CA LYS A 48 -14.05 2.05 8.01
C LYS A 48 -14.14 2.07 6.48
N PRO A 49 -15.12 1.38 5.88
CA PRO A 49 -15.44 1.58 4.47
C PRO A 49 -15.74 3.07 4.23
N ALA A 50 -14.95 3.71 3.36
CA ALA A 50 -14.94 5.15 3.07
C ALA A 50 -14.65 6.07 4.28
N TRP A 51 -13.56 6.83 4.19
CA TRP A 51 -13.11 7.70 5.28
C TRP A 51 -13.97 8.96 5.47
N GLY A 52 -14.50 9.56 4.40
CA GLY A 52 -15.09 10.91 4.47
C GLY A 52 -14.08 11.98 4.90
N ARG A 53 -14.53 13.22 5.15
CA ARG A 53 -13.62 14.33 5.51
C ARG A 53 -13.05 14.24 6.91
N LYS A 54 -13.77 13.67 7.87
CA LYS A 54 -13.35 13.62 9.27
C LYS A 54 -13.84 12.34 9.93
N GLY A 55 -13.12 11.88 10.93
CA GLY A 55 -13.54 10.74 11.71
C GLY A 55 -12.48 10.27 12.69
N GLU A 56 -12.81 9.15 13.31
CA GLU A 56 -11.92 8.45 14.23
C GLU A 56 -12.10 6.94 14.11
N PHE A 57 -11.04 6.20 14.47
CA PHE A 57 -11.04 4.75 14.55
C PHE A 57 -9.97 4.29 15.56
N SER A 58 -9.87 2.99 15.76
CA SER A 58 -8.83 2.39 16.61
C SER A 58 -7.86 1.56 15.78
N LEU A 59 -6.58 1.62 16.12
CA LEU A 59 -5.50 0.82 15.54
C LEU A 59 -4.61 0.32 16.69
N SER A 60 -4.55 -0.99 16.89
CA SER A 60 -3.97 -1.67 18.05
C SER A 60 -4.50 -1.10 19.38
N GLY A 61 -5.81 -0.87 19.45
CA GLY A 61 -6.48 -0.26 20.61
C GLY A 61 -6.17 1.22 20.83
N GLN A 62 -5.35 1.83 19.98
CA GLN A 62 -4.99 3.25 20.07
C GLN A 62 -5.89 4.09 19.17
N ARG A 63 -6.36 5.22 19.70
CA ARG A 63 -7.24 6.12 18.96
C ARG A 63 -6.47 6.83 17.85
N VAL A 64 -7.07 6.87 16.67
CA VAL A 64 -6.67 7.69 15.53
C VAL A 64 -7.79 8.66 15.21
N ARG A 65 -7.46 9.94 15.04
CA ARG A 65 -8.38 10.98 14.58
C ARG A 65 -7.84 11.60 13.31
N TYR A 66 -8.70 11.90 12.35
CA TYR A 66 -8.27 12.49 11.09
C TYR A 66 -9.24 13.57 10.58
N GLU A 67 -8.67 14.47 9.81
CA GLU A 67 -9.35 15.50 9.04
C GLU A 67 -8.67 15.62 7.66
N ARG A 68 -9.47 15.62 6.61
CA ARG A 68 -9.05 15.65 5.21
C ARG A 68 -9.65 16.88 4.53
N GLY A 69 -8.81 17.59 3.78
CA GLY A 69 -9.19 18.76 3.00
C GLY A 69 -10.09 18.46 1.80
N ALA A 70 -10.24 17.18 1.44
CA ALA A 70 -11.15 16.74 0.39
C ALA A 70 -11.90 15.46 0.80
N GLU A 71 -13.18 15.38 0.38
CA GLU A 71 -14.00 14.17 0.53
C GLU A 71 -13.38 13.00 -0.16
N ARG A 72 -12.77 13.25 -1.34
CA ARG A 72 -12.03 12.27 -2.10
C ARG A 72 -10.62 12.73 -2.38
N LEU A 73 -9.66 12.05 -1.77
CA LEU A 73 -8.27 12.09 -2.15
C LEU A 73 -8.11 10.97 -3.18
N ALA A 74 -8.39 11.29 -4.44
CA ALA A 74 -8.10 10.39 -5.53
C ALA A 74 -6.57 10.40 -5.76
N LEU A 75 -5.81 9.69 -4.90
CA LEU A 75 -4.36 9.46 -5.04
C LEU A 75 -3.91 9.07 -6.45
N PHE A 76 -4.84 8.54 -7.22
CA PHE A 76 -4.63 7.94 -8.52
C PHE A 76 -5.23 8.76 -9.68
N GLU A 77 -5.84 9.91 -9.42
CA GLU A 77 -6.39 10.79 -10.46
C GLU A 77 -5.59 12.10 -10.55
N PRO A 78 -5.54 12.75 -11.72
CA PRO A 78 -4.88 14.05 -11.87
C PRO A 78 -5.55 15.10 -10.99
N LEU A 79 -4.82 15.67 -10.03
CA LEU A 79 -5.27 16.86 -9.31
C LEU A 79 -5.13 18.11 -10.21
N PRO A 80 -5.98 19.14 -10.03
CA PRO A 80 -5.75 20.45 -10.60
C PRO A 80 -4.36 20.98 -10.22
N ALA A 81 -3.69 21.67 -11.15
CA ALA A 81 -2.43 22.34 -10.83
C ALA A 81 -2.64 23.27 -9.63
N ASN A 82 -1.69 23.28 -8.68
CA ASN A 82 -1.72 24.08 -7.46
C ASN A 82 -2.79 23.70 -6.41
N LEU A 83 -3.50 22.57 -6.56
CA LEU A 83 -4.36 22.07 -5.50
C LEU A 83 -3.52 21.46 -4.37
N ARG A 84 -3.55 22.10 -3.20
CA ARG A 84 -3.07 21.51 -1.95
C ARG A 84 -4.23 20.86 -1.23
N THR A 85 -4.14 19.56 -0.99
CA THR A 85 -5.12 18.83 -0.18
C THR A 85 -4.51 18.52 1.17
N PRO A 86 -4.81 19.30 2.22
CA PRO A 86 -4.28 19.02 3.54
C PRO A 86 -4.87 17.73 4.10
N LEU A 87 -4.06 16.94 4.77
CA LEU A 87 -4.49 15.81 5.60
C LEU A 87 -3.86 15.99 6.97
N ASN A 88 -4.70 16.12 8.00
CA ASN A 88 -4.28 16.20 9.37
C ASN A 88 -4.73 14.93 10.10
N PHE A 89 -3.86 14.33 10.89
CA PHE A 89 -4.27 13.23 11.76
C PHE A 89 -3.45 13.17 13.04
N SER A 90 -4.08 12.68 14.10
CA SER A 90 -3.41 12.34 15.35
C SER A 90 -3.57 10.87 15.69
N TRP A 91 -2.53 10.29 16.29
CA TRP A 91 -2.52 8.91 16.76
C TRP A 91 -1.92 8.83 18.16
N GLN A 92 -2.62 8.18 19.08
CA GLN A 92 -2.20 8.00 20.47
C GLN A 92 -1.27 6.78 20.59
N GLY A 93 -0.02 6.93 20.14
CA GLY A 93 1.00 5.89 20.21
C GLY A 93 1.57 5.70 21.63
N SER A 94 2.42 4.68 21.79
CA SER A 94 3.12 4.42 23.06
C SER A 94 4.02 5.58 23.52
N GLY A 95 4.53 6.36 22.57
CA GLY A 95 5.34 7.55 22.82
C GLY A 95 4.54 8.85 22.94
N GLY A 96 3.24 8.77 23.25
CA GLY A 96 2.33 9.91 23.34
C GLY A 96 1.56 10.19 22.04
N GLU A 97 0.75 11.25 22.06
CA GLU A 97 0.01 11.69 20.88
C GLU A 97 0.97 12.23 19.81
N SER A 98 0.90 11.63 18.62
CA SER A 98 1.65 12.05 17.43
C SER A 98 0.69 12.82 16.52
N SER A 99 0.93 14.11 16.30
CA SER A 99 0.15 14.93 15.37
C SER A 99 0.91 15.11 14.05
N THR A 100 0.17 15.01 12.95
CA THR A 100 0.70 14.96 11.59
C THR A 100 -0.01 15.99 10.72
N VAL A 101 0.77 16.69 9.90
CA VAL A 101 0.28 17.53 8.81
C VAL A 101 0.86 17.00 7.51
N CYS A 102 -0.01 16.63 6.58
CA CYS A 102 0.32 16.15 5.25
C CYS A 102 -0.19 17.12 4.20
N GLU A 103 0.60 17.29 3.14
CA GLU A 103 0.23 18.00 1.93
C GLU A 103 0.46 17.10 0.71
N ALA A 104 -0.54 17.08 -0.17
CA ALA A 104 -0.44 16.47 -1.49
C ALA A 104 -0.44 17.54 -2.58
N TRP A 105 0.41 17.39 -3.60
CA TRP A 105 0.47 18.27 -4.76
C TRP A 105 0.96 17.55 -6.01
N THR A 106 0.73 18.13 -7.18
CA THR A 106 1.35 17.68 -8.45
C THR A 106 2.54 18.56 -8.80
N SER A 107 3.72 17.98 -9.08
CA SER A 107 4.87 18.73 -9.60
C SER A 107 4.61 19.23 -11.02
N GLU A 108 4.99 20.47 -11.31
CA GLU A 108 4.89 21.07 -12.66
C GLU A 108 5.90 20.47 -13.66
N SER A 109 6.96 19.81 -13.17
CA SER A 109 8.03 19.27 -14.01
C SER A 109 7.92 17.75 -14.19
N SER A 110 7.33 17.31 -15.30
CA SER A 110 7.77 16.05 -15.92
C SER A 110 8.54 16.39 -17.18
N ALA A 111 9.87 16.29 -17.12
CA ALA A 111 10.77 16.54 -18.25
C ALA A 111 10.65 15.51 -19.40
N ASN A 112 9.67 14.60 -19.31
CA ASN A 112 9.38 13.60 -20.32
C ASN A 112 8.02 13.90 -20.95
N GLY A 113 7.99 14.80 -21.93
CA GLY A 113 6.79 15.23 -22.69
C GLY A 113 6.13 14.14 -23.55
N ARG A 114 6.21 12.87 -23.14
CA ARG A 114 5.62 11.69 -23.81
C ARG A 114 4.75 10.82 -22.90
N LEU A 115 4.59 11.16 -21.62
CA LEU A 115 3.68 10.48 -20.69
C LEU A 115 2.49 11.40 -20.41
N THR A 116 1.46 11.36 -21.27
CA THR A 116 0.45 12.43 -21.35
C THR A 116 -0.70 12.36 -20.36
N ASP A 117 -0.80 11.38 -19.45
CA ASP A 117 -2.01 11.29 -18.58
C ASP A 117 -1.74 11.10 -17.07
N SER A 118 -0.49 10.95 -16.62
CA SER A 118 -0.15 10.82 -15.19
C SER A 118 0.68 12.02 -14.74
N LYS A 119 0.07 12.95 -14.00
CA LYS A 119 0.80 14.08 -13.39
C LYS A 119 1.49 13.61 -12.10
N PRO A 120 2.79 13.91 -11.91
CA PRO A 120 3.55 13.48 -10.74
C PRO A 120 2.99 14.03 -9.44
N TRP A 121 2.29 13.18 -8.70
CA TRP A 121 1.85 13.43 -7.33
C TRP A 121 3.04 13.30 -6.36
N VAL A 122 3.13 14.21 -5.40
CA VAL A 122 3.95 14.06 -4.18
C VAL A 122 3.05 14.17 -2.95
N LEU A 123 3.19 13.24 -2.01
CA LEU A 123 2.66 13.34 -0.64
C LEU A 123 3.84 13.61 0.29
N SER A 124 3.78 14.72 1.03
CA SER A 124 4.72 15.04 2.10
C SER A 124 3.98 15.15 3.41
N CYS A 125 4.44 14.45 4.43
CA CYS A 125 3.91 14.52 5.79
C CYS A 125 5.00 14.92 6.77
N ARG A 126 4.62 15.73 7.74
CA ARG A 126 5.49 16.17 8.83
C ARG A 126 4.80 15.87 10.16
N TRP A 127 5.56 15.30 11.09
CA TRP A 127 5.10 15.05 12.45
C TRP A 127 5.69 16.09 13.39
N GLY A 128 4.85 16.63 14.26
CA GLY A 128 5.23 17.60 15.28
C GLY A 128 5.89 16.94 16.51
N ASN A 129 6.92 17.65 17.01
CA ASN A 129 7.78 17.46 18.20
C ASN A 129 8.74 16.26 18.26
N ALA A 130 9.87 16.51 18.93
CA ALA A 130 11.16 15.86 18.76
C ALA A 130 11.20 14.35 19.11
N PRO A 131 11.92 13.52 18.32
CA PRO A 131 12.54 13.86 17.04
C PRO A 131 11.47 14.06 15.96
N ALA A 132 11.58 15.17 15.23
CA ALA A 132 10.69 15.44 14.11
C ALA A 132 10.79 14.30 13.09
N ALA A 133 9.65 13.94 12.49
CA ALA A 133 9.61 12.96 11.42
C ALA A 133 9.08 13.57 10.14
N MET A 134 9.49 13.00 9.02
CA MET A 134 9.08 13.41 7.70
C MET A 134 8.88 12.18 6.82
N LEU A 135 7.81 12.20 6.03
CA LEU A 135 7.54 11.23 4.99
C LEU A 135 7.44 12.00 3.69
N GLN A 136 8.09 11.48 2.65
CA GLN A 136 7.90 11.96 1.30
C GLN A 136 7.81 10.76 0.38
N ILE A 137 6.74 10.71 -0.42
CA ILE A 137 6.51 9.70 -1.45
C ILE A 137 5.99 10.37 -2.71
N GLY A 138 6.46 9.90 -3.85
CA GLY A 138 6.00 10.39 -5.15
C GLY A 138 6.18 9.33 -6.22
N GLU A 139 6.07 9.77 -7.48
CA GLU A 139 6.36 8.90 -8.62
C GLU A 139 7.82 8.45 -8.60
N GLY A 140 8.00 7.14 -8.73
CA GLY A 140 9.28 6.47 -8.88
C GLY A 140 9.59 6.16 -10.33
N GLN A 141 10.35 5.10 -10.54
CA GLN A 141 10.75 4.65 -11.87
C GLN A 141 9.61 3.92 -12.58
N MET A 142 9.49 4.10 -13.90
CA MET A 142 8.62 3.23 -14.68
C MET A 142 9.24 1.82 -14.75
N ARG A 143 8.53 0.81 -14.24
CA ARG A 143 8.94 -0.59 -14.29
C ARG A 143 7.87 -1.40 -15.00
N ARG A 144 8.25 -2.10 -16.08
CA ARG A 144 7.33 -2.92 -16.89
C ARG A 144 6.08 -2.16 -17.36
N GLY A 145 6.24 -0.90 -17.77
CA GLY A 145 5.15 -0.04 -18.20
C GLY A 145 4.19 0.40 -17.08
N LYS A 146 4.55 0.19 -15.81
CA LYS A 146 3.81 0.67 -14.64
C LYS A 146 4.63 1.72 -13.90
N LEU A 147 3.97 2.77 -13.46
CA LEU A 147 4.60 3.84 -12.69
C LEU A 147 4.66 3.40 -11.22
N SER A 148 5.86 3.07 -10.71
CA SER A 148 6.02 2.79 -9.29
C SER A 148 5.85 4.08 -8.49
N ARG A 149 5.49 3.95 -7.21
CA ARG A 149 5.63 5.03 -6.25
C ARG A 149 6.64 4.63 -5.20
N GLU A 150 7.57 5.52 -4.95
CA GLU A 150 8.70 5.29 -4.07
C GLU A 150 8.92 6.51 -3.19
N GLY A 151 9.38 6.27 -1.97
CA GLY A 151 9.52 7.31 -0.97
C GLY A 151 10.24 6.82 0.26
N ALA A 152 10.29 7.68 1.27
CA ALA A 152 10.84 7.33 2.56
C ALA A 152 10.15 8.09 3.68
N TYR A 153 10.02 7.42 4.81
CA TYR A 153 9.79 7.99 6.13
C TYR A 153 11.12 8.08 6.88
N ARG A 154 11.36 9.20 7.57
CA ARG A 154 12.57 9.46 8.37
C ARG A 154 12.19 10.01 9.73
N ARG A 155 12.82 9.50 10.80
CA ARG A 155 12.73 10.01 12.18
C ARG A 155 14.08 9.80 12.89
N GLY A 156 14.81 10.89 13.15
CA GLY A 156 16.21 10.78 13.59
C GLY A 156 17.03 9.97 12.58
N GLU A 157 17.79 8.99 13.05
CA GLU A 157 18.59 8.08 12.21
C GLU A 157 17.76 6.98 11.54
N LEU A 158 16.50 6.79 11.95
CA LEU A 158 15.65 5.74 11.42
C LEU A 158 15.08 6.14 10.06
N THR A 159 15.33 5.32 9.04
CA THR A 159 14.72 5.45 7.71
C THR A 159 13.93 4.19 7.36
N VAL A 160 12.70 4.40 6.89
CA VAL A 160 11.82 3.36 6.32
C VAL A 160 11.51 3.75 4.87
N GLY A 161 12.00 2.96 3.92
CA GLY A 161 11.66 3.10 2.50
C GLY A 161 10.23 2.66 2.22
N LEU A 162 9.58 3.29 1.25
CA LEU A 162 8.21 3.00 0.82
C LEU A 162 8.24 2.59 -0.64
N ARG A 163 7.53 1.51 -0.99
CA ARG A 163 7.45 1.02 -2.37
C ARG A 163 6.03 0.54 -2.68
N SER A 164 5.45 1.00 -3.78
CA SER A 164 4.15 0.51 -4.22
C SER A 164 4.19 -0.94 -4.71
N VAL A 165 3.14 -1.68 -4.41
CA VAL A 165 2.88 -3.02 -4.94
C VAL A 165 1.71 -2.94 -5.90
N HIS A 166 1.80 -3.68 -7.01
CA HIS A 166 0.81 -3.69 -8.09
C HIS A 166 0.30 -5.10 -8.38
N LEU A 167 0.48 -6.04 -7.47
CA LEU A 167 0.10 -7.44 -7.66
C LEU A 167 -0.88 -7.85 -6.59
N HIS A 168 -1.94 -8.54 -7.01
CA HIS A 168 -2.76 -9.30 -6.09
C HIS A 168 -2.14 -10.67 -5.84
N GLU A 169 -2.42 -11.23 -4.67
CA GLU A 169 -2.07 -12.59 -4.34
C GLU A 169 -2.63 -13.58 -5.39
N GLY A 170 -1.77 -14.51 -5.85
CA GLY A 170 -2.13 -15.49 -6.87
C GLY A 170 -2.27 -14.94 -8.30
N SER A 171 -2.16 -13.62 -8.53
CA SER A 171 -2.18 -13.02 -9.86
C SER A 171 -0.76 -12.82 -10.41
N ALA A 172 -0.55 -13.25 -11.65
CA ALA A 172 0.67 -12.91 -12.41
C ALA A 172 0.56 -11.55 -13.12
N GLN A 173 -0.65 -10.99 -13.21
CA GLN A 173 -0.92 -9.76 -13.95
C GLN A 173 -0.85 -8.53 -13.03
N PRO A 174 0.10 -7.60 -13.27
CA PRO A 174 0.16 -6.35 -12.52
C PRO A 174 -1.03 -5.44 -12.83
N GLN A 175 -1.58 -4.85 -11.77
CA GLN A 175 -2.58 -3.80 -11.79
C GLN A 175 -1.97 -2.49 -12.30
N THR A 176 -2.80 -1.66 -12.94
CA THR A 176 -2.41 -0.29 -13.34
C THR A 176 -2.26 0.62 -12.12
N VAL A 177 -3.15 0.48 -11.14
CA VAL A 177 -3.11 1.15 -9.85
C VAL A 177 -2.33 0.32 -8.83
N ALA A 178 -1.77 0.98 -7.81
CA ALA A 178 -1.13 0.28 -6.72
C ALA A 178 -2.20 -0.41 -5.86
N THR A 179 -1.96 -1.67 -5.51
CA THR A 179 -2.79 -2.48 -4.60
C THR A 179 -2.42 -2.25 -3.14
N GLY A 180 -1.26 -1.63 -2.88
CA GLY A 180 -0.78 -1.31 -1.54
C GLY A 180 0.70 -0.92 -1.55
N TYR A 181 1.35 -1.00 -0.39
CA TYR A 181 2.75 -0.60 -0.19
C TYR A 181 3.52 -1.59 0.68
N GLU A 182 4.79 -1.77 0.35
CA GLU A 182 5.80 -2.36 1.21
C GLU A 182 6.59 -1.27 1.93
N MET A 183 6.93 -1.53 3.19
CA MET A 183 7.77 -0.68 4.03
C MET A 183 9.09 -1.40 4.29
N LEU A 184 10.19 -0.77 3.89
CA LEU A 184 11.52 -1.38 3.88
C LEU A 184 12.41 -0.73 4.94
N HIS A 185 13.10 -1.53 5.75
CA HIS A 185 14.18 -1.07 6.61
C HIS A 185 15.45 -1.84 6.25
N GLN A 186 16.52 -1.11 5.93
CA GLN A 186 17.80 -1.69 5.49
C GLN A 186 17.63 -2.69 4.33
N GLY A 187 16.75 -2.36 3.37
CA GLY A 187 16.46 -3.21 2.20
C GLY A 187 15.53 -4.40 2.46
N THR A 188 15.16 -4.68 3.71
CA THR A 188 14.25 -5.76 4.08
C THR A 188 12.83 -5.24 4.25
N VAL A 189 11.82 -5.93 3.72
CA VAL A 189 10.41 -5.59 3.95
C VAL A 189 10.07 -5.93 5.40
N VAL A 190 9.78 -4.90 6.20
CA VAL A 190 9.45 -5.00 7.63
C VAL A 190 7.97 -4.76 7.91
N GLY A 191 7.24 -4.23 6.93
CA GLY A 191 5.79 -4.06 7.02
C GLY A 191 5.15 -3.99 5.64
N SER A 192 3.84 -4.19 5.62
CA SER A 192 3.02 -4.09 4.43
C SER A 192 1.69 -3.43 4.73
N LEU A 193 1.24 -2.58 3.81
CA LEU A 193 -0.07 -1.94 3.83
C LEU A 193 -0.83 -2.39 2.59
N ASP A 194 -1.81 -3.25 2.78
CA ASP A 194 -2.71 -3.72 1.74
C ASP A 194 -3.93 -2.78 1.66
N LEU A 195 -4.18 -2.27 0.45
CA LEU A 195 -5.25 -1.34 0.11
C LEU A 195 -6.19 -1.93 -0.95
N SER A 196 -6.16 -3.24 -1.22
CA SER A 196 -7.02 -3.84 -2.24
C SER A 196 -8.42 -4.23 -1.74
N GLY A 197 -8.66 -4.14 -0.42
CA GLY A 197 -9.96 -4.38 0.20
C GLY A 197 -10.77 -3.10 0.48
N SER A 198 -11.93 -3.26 1.11
CA SER A 198 -12.76 -2.14 1.57
C SER A 198 -12.19 -1.40 2.79
N GLN A 199 -11.29 -2.06 3.53
CA GLN A 199 -10.52 -1.51 4.64
C GLN A 199 -9.04 -1.80 4.42
N PRO A 200 -8.14 -0.85 4.78
CA PRO A 200 -6.72 -1.13 4.82
C PRO A 200 -6.37 -2.24 5.79
N ARG A 201 -5.37 -3.04 5.43
CA ARG A 201 -4.80 -4.09 6.26
C ARG A 201 -3.31 -3.87 6.44
N LEU A 202 -2.85 -3.86 7.69
CA LEU A 202 -1.46 -3.57 8.05
C LEU A 202 -0.81 -4.79 8.68
N ARG A 203 0.37 -5.14 8.18
CA ARG A 203 1.35 -5.96 8.90
C ARG A 203 2.52 -5.08 9.29
N ARG A 204 2.90 -5.11 10.55
CA ARG A 204 3.98 -4.30 11.09
C ARG A 204 4.67 -4.97 12.27
N PRO A 205 5.88 -4.54 12.63
CA PRO A 205 6.49 -4.86 13.92
C PRO A 205 5.66 -4.27 15.06
N ASP A 206 5.95 -4.68 16.30
CA ASP A 206 5.31 -4.16 17.50
C ASP A 206 5.30 -2.61 17.51
N PRO A 207 4.12 -1.95 17.53
CA PRO A 207 3.99 -0.50 17.49
C PRO A 207 4.63 0.21 18.70
N ALA A 208 4.96 -0.50 19.78
CA ALA A 208 5.72 0.04 20.90
C ALA A 208 7.19 0.30 20.57
N THR A 209 7.74 -0.36 19.54
CA THR A 209 9.13 -0.19 19.10
C THR A 209 9.30 1.03 18.18
N PRO A 210 10.48 1.66 18.10
CA PRO A 210 10.73 2.77 17.17
C PRO A 210 10.42 2.41 15.71
N LEU A 211 10.74 1.19 15.29
CA LEU A 211 10.46 0.71 13.94
C LEU A 211 8.95 0.50 13.70
N GLY A 212 8.26 -0.17 14.62
CA GLY A 212 6.81 -0.36 14.53
C GLY A 212 6.05 0.97 14.54
N ARG A 213 6.52 1.96 15.31
CA ARG A 213 6.00 3.33 15.29
C ARG A 213 6.18 3.98 13.91
N ALA A 214 7.38 3.94 13.33
CA ALA A 214 7.66 4.50 12.01
C ALA A 214 6.80 3.85 10.91
N VAL A 215 6.70 2.52 10.92
CA VAL A 215 5.84 1.75 10.00
C VAL A 215 4.37 2.13 10.17
N THR A 216 3.91 2.32 11.41
CA THR A 216 2.53 2.74 11.71
C THR A 216 2.22 4.13 11.16
N GLU A 217 3.08 5.10 11.44
CA GLU A 217 2.90 6.48 11.00
C GLU A 217 2.90 6.58 9.47
N ALA A 218 3.81 5.87 8.80
CA ALA A 218 3.85 5.79 7.35
C ALA A 218 2.58 5.13 6.78
N ALA A 219 2.14 4.01 7.37
CA ALA A 219 0.95 3.30 6.94
C ALA A 219 -0.33 4.16 7.10
N LEU A 220 -0.46 4.88 8.21
CA LEU A 220 -1.58 5.80 8.44
C LEU A 220 -1.61 6.93 7.42
N ALA A 221 -0.46 7.56 7.14
CA ALA A 221 -0.37 8.62 6.13
C ALA A 221 -0.81 8.12 4.74
N LEU A 222 -0.36 6.93 4.34
CA LEU A 222 -0.72 6.33 3.05
C LEU A 222 -2.19 5.90 3.00
N ALA A 223 -2.71 5.27 4.05
CA ALA A 223 -4.08 4.76 4.11
C ALA A 223 -5.12 5.90 4.16
N LEU A 224 -4.85 6.98 4.89
CA LEU A 224 -5.75 8.14 5.00
C LEU A 224 -5.70 9.03 3.76
N ALA A 225 -4.55 9.07 3.08
CA ALA A 225 -4.44 9.67 1.78
C ALA A 225 -5.21 8.86 0.72
N TRP A 226 -5.45 7.57 0.96
CA TRP A 226 -6.09 6.65 0.02
C TRP A 226 -7.61 6.61 0.15
N GLU A 227 -8.29 6.56 -1.00
CA GLU A 227 -9.70 6.18 -1.09
C GLU A 227 -9.92 5.02 -2.06
N PRO A 228 -10.72 4.02 -1.67
CA PRO A 228 -11.24 3.02 -2.60
C PRO A 228 -12.19 3.71 -3.59
N SER A 229 -12.08 3.32 -4.87
CA SER A 229 -12.98 3.74 -5.95
C SER A 229 -14.37 3.13 -5.82
#